data_AF-A0A383W8R3-F1
#
_entry.id   AF-A0A383W8R3-F1
#
_cell.length_a   1.000
_cell.length_b   1.000
_cell.length_c   1.000
_cell.angle_alpha   90.00
_cell.angle_beta   90.00
_cell.angle_gamma   90.00
#
_symmetry.space_group_name_H-M   'P 1'
#
loop_
_entity.id
_entity.type
_entity.pdbx_description
1 polymer ?
#
loop_
_entity_poly.entity_id
_entity_poly.type
_entity_poly.pdbx_seq_one_letter_code
_entity_poly.pdbx_strand_id
1 'polypeptide(L)'
;MSSDELLAGLEEKWDKAVNHEFIKACIDGSVKPEQFNRWLVQDYYYVRGFTPFAGSLLASAPDSHLETIVSGIAALTDELAWFKDTAQKRGCDVTIIGEGRAQQDGESSR
;
A
#
# COMPACT_ATOMS: atom_id res chain seq x y z
N MET A 1 10.28 16.57 17.55
CA MET A 1 8.90 16.10 17.41
C MET A 1 8.92 14.59 17.55
N SER A 2 8.42 14.07 18.67
CA SER A 2 8.35 12.62 18.92
C SER A 2 7.16 11.98 18.20
N SER A 3 7.11 10.65 18.16
CA SER A 3 5.93 9.91 17.71
C SER A 3 4.68 10.29 18.50
N ASP A 4 4.82 10.48 19.81
CA ASP A 4 3.71 10.75 20.72
C ASP A 4 3.13 12.15 20.49
N GLU A 5 3.99 13.12 20.20
CA GLU A 5 3.58 14.49 19.83
C GLU A 5 2.83 14.52 18.50
N LEU A 6 3.23 13.71 17.51
CA LEU A 6 2.52 13.57 16.24
C LEU A 6 1.14 12.93 16.43
N LEU A 7 1.06 11.88 17.25
CA LEU A 7 -0.19 11.19 17.54
C LEU A 7 -1.18 12.10 18.27
N ALA A 8 -0.73 12.84 19.28
CA ALA A 8 -1.57 13.81 20.01
C ALA A 8 -2.18 14.86 19.08
N GLY A 9 -1.46 15.30 18.04
CA GLY A 9 -1.96 16.24 17.03
C GLY A 9 -2.94 15.65 16.02
N LEU A 10 -3.08 14.33 15.96
CA LEU A 10 -3.86 13.60 14.96
C LEU A 10 -4.89 12.63 15.57
N GLU A 11 -5.15 12.72 16.87
CA GLU A 11 -5.96 11.76 17.63
C GLU A 11 -7.29 11.41 16.93
N GLU A 12 -8.07 12.40 16.50
CA GLU A 12 -9.36 12.14 15.83
C GLU A 12 -9.19 11.40 14.49
N LYS A 13 -8.16 11.75 13.71
CA LYS A 13 -7.90 11.08 12.42
C LYS A 13 -7.37 9.67 12.64
N TRP A 14 -6.51 9.50 13.64
CA TRP A 14 -5.96 8.21 14.03
C TRP A 14 -7.06 7.27 14.50
N ASP A 15 -7.93 7.74 15.39
CA ASP A 15 -9.09 6.99 15.89
C ASP A 15 -9.98 6.51 14.73
N LYS A 16 -10.34 7.41 13.80
CA LYS A 16 -11.13 7.06 12.61
C LYS A 16 -10.45 6.03 11.71
N ALA A 17 -9.13 6.06 11.62
CA ALA A 17 -8.38 5.11 10.79
C ALA A 17 -8.35 3.72 11.43
N VAL A 18 -8.03 3.62 12.73
CA VAL A 18 -7.90 2.33 13.41
C VAL A 18 -9.25 1.69 13.78
N ASN A 19 -10.29 2.52 13.98
CA ASN A 19 -11.66 2.07 14.26
C ASN A 19 -12.58 2.12 13.02
N HIS A 20 -12.01 2.12 11.81
CA HIS A 20 -12.78 2.13 10.58
C HIS A 20 -13.62 0.85 10.43
N GLU A 21 -14.84 0.97 9.88
CA GLU A 21 -15.78 -0.15 9.74
C GLU A 21 -15.21 -1.33 8.93
N PHE A 22 -14.33 -1.05 7.97
CA PHE A 22 -13.61 -2.11 7.24
C PHE A 22 -12.76 -2.98 8.18
N ILE A 23 -12.00 -2.37 9.11
CA ILE A 23 -11.14 -3.08 10.05
C ILE A 23 -11.98 -3.91 11.02
N LYS A 24 -13.07 -3.33 11.55
CA LYS A 24 -14.01 -4.06 12.40
C LYS A 24 -14.59 -5.28 11.68
N ALA A 25 -15.02 -5.10 10.44
CA ALA A 25 -15.56 -6.19 9.61
C ALA A 25 -14.51 -7.27 9.27
N CYS A 26 -13.23 -6.91 9.17
CA CYS A 26 -12.16 -7.89 9.03
C CYS A 26 -11.93 -8.70 10.32
N ILE A 27 -12.04 -8.05 11.49
CA ILE A 27 -11.84 -8.69 12.79
C ILE A 27 -12.95 -9.70 13.10
N ASP A 28 -14.22 -9.33 12.87
CA ASP A 28 -15.37 -10.18 13.19
C ASP A 28 -15.77 -11.15 12.05
N GLY A 29 -15.11 -11.05 10.88
CA GLY A 29 -15.35 -11.90 9.72
C GLY A 29 -16.59 -11.52 8.90
N SER A 30 -17.23 -10.39 9.18
CA SER A 30 -18.41 -9.91 8.43
C SER A 30 -18.05 -9.20 7.11
N VAL A 31 -16.77 -8.97 6.84
CA VAL A 31 -16.30 -8.32 5.60
C VAL A 31 -16.76 -9.10 4.36
N LYS A 32 -17.41 -8.39 3.43
CA LYS A 32 -17.85 -9.00 2.17
C LYS A 32 -16.66 -9.29 1.27
N PRO A 33 -16.68 -10.39 0.48
CA PRO A 33 -15.60 -10.72 -0.45
C PRO A 33 -15.21 -9.56 -1.36
N GLU A 34 -16.18 -8.80 -1.88
CA GLU A 34 -15.94 -7.68 -2.80
C GLU A 34 -15.29 -6.49 -2.10
N GLN A 35 -15.60 -6.26 -0.81
CA GLN A 35 -14.96 -5.20 -0.01
C GLN A 35 -13.49 -5.54 0.22
N PHE A 36 -13.22 -6.78 0.62
CA PHE A 36 -11.85 -7.25 0.79
C PHE A 36 -11.06 -7.23 -0.51
N ASN A 37 -11.65 -7.69 -1.62
CA ASN A 37 -10.99 -7.72 -2.92
C ASN A 37 -10.63 -6.31 -3.41
N ARG A 38 -11.49 -5.30 -3.17
CA ARG A 38 -11.15 -3.90 -3.49
C ARG A 38 -9.97 -3.39 -2.66
N TRP A 39 -9.98 -3.64 -1.36
CA TRP A 39 -8.84 -3.30 -0.50
C TRP A 39 -7.57 -4.00 -0.97
N LEU A 40 -7.62 -5.31 -1.23
CA LEU A 40 -6.47 -6.11 -1.66
C LEU A 40 -5.79 -5.53 -2.90
N VAL A 41 -6.57 -5.15 -3.92
CA VAL A 41 -6.05 -4.56 -5.15
C VAL A 41 -5.47 -3.16 -4.90
N GLN A 42 -6.17 -2.32 -4.12
CA GLN A 42 -5.68 -0.97 -3.82
C GLN A 42 -4.40 -0.99 -2.99
N ASP A 43 -4.33 -1.84 -1.98
CA ASP A 43 -3.21 -1.91 -1.05
C ASP A 43 -1.97 -2.50 -1.73
N TYR A 44 -2.14 -3.45 -2.67
CA TYR A 44 -1.05 -3.87 -3.55
C TYR A 44 -0.43 -2.69 -4.31
N TYR A 45 -1.24 -1.82 -4.91
CA TYR A 45 -0.73 -0.66 -5.64
C TYR A 45 -0.06 0.35 -4.71
N TYR A 46 -0.61 0.53 -3.51
CA TYR A 46 0.02 1.36 -2.48
C TYR A 46 1.40 0.83 -2.12
N VAL A 47 1.52 -0.46 -1.75
CA VAL A 47 2.81 -1.07 -1.39
C VAL A 47 3.79 -1.01 -2.54
N ARG A 48 3.35 -1.32 -3.77
CA ARG A 48 4.19 -1.22 -4.98
C ARG A 48 4.74 0.19 -5.19
N GLY A 49 3.92 1.22 -4.97
CA GLY A 49 4.33 2.63 -5.06
C GLY A 49 5.17 3.10 -3.86
N PHE A 50 4.92 2.53 -2.68
CA PHE A 50 5.62 2.83 -1.44
C PHE A 50 7.04 2.26 -1.44
N THR A 51 7.28 1.08 -2.01
CA THR A 51 8.63 0.47 -2.08
C THR A 51 9.72 1.40 -2.65
N PRO A 52 9.56 2.04 -3.84
CA PRO A 52 10.57 2.98 -4.33
C PRO A 52 10.65 4.26 -3.48
N PHE A 53 9.55 4.72 -2.88
CA PHE A 53 9.59 5.83 -1.93
C PHE A 53 10.42 5.50 -0.70
N ALA A 54 10.23 4.33 -0.09
CA ALA A 54 11.07 3.85 1.02
C ALA A 54 12.53 3.69 0.59
N GLY A 55 12.78 3.18 -0.62
CA GLY A 55 14.11 3.10 -1.22
C GLY A 55 14.82 4.45 -1.37
N SER A 56 14.07 5.52 -1.64
CA SER A 56 14.64 6.87 -1.77
C SER A 56 15.31 7.37 -0.49
N LEU A 57 14.92 6.85 0.69
CA LEU A 57 15.50 7.21 1.98
C LEU A 57 16.99 6.83 2.07
N LEU A 58 17.42 5.81 1.34
CA LEU A 58 18.82 5.35 1.34
C LEU A 58 19.79 6.43 0.85
N ALA A 59 19.33 7.39 0.05
CA ALA A 59 20.18 8.46 -0.49
C ALA A 59 20.64 9.48 0.57
N SER A 60 19.93 9.58 1.69
CA SER A 60 20.20 10.58 2.74
C SER A 60 20.28 10.00 4.15
N ALA A 61 20.09 8.69 4.30
CA ALA A 61 20.11 8.02 5.60
C ALA A 61 21.52 7.99 6.21
N PRO A 62 21.67 8.29 7.51
CA PRO A 62 22.87 7.97 8.28
C PRO A 62 23.15 6.45 8.29
N ASP A 63 24.43 6.08 8.37
CA ASP A 63 24.88 4.68 8.42
C ASP A 63 24.14 3.85 9.49
N SER A 64 23.84 4.45 10.65
CA SER A 64 23.13 3.80 11.76
C SER A 64 21.69 3.38 11.44
N HIS A 65 21.12 3.85 10.34
CA HIS A 65 19.74 3.53 9.92
C HIS A 65 19.66 2.66 8.67
N LEU A 66 20.79 2.40 7.98
CA LEU A 66 20.80 1.64 6.73
C LEU A 66 20.25 0.23 6.91
N GLU A 67 20.64 -0.48 7.98
CA GLU A 67 20.15 -1.83 8.25
C GLU A 67 18.62 -1.88 8.42
N THR A 68 18.05 -0.94 9.18
CA THR A 68 16.60 -0.84 9.37
C THR A 68 15.86 -0.56 8.06
N ILE A 69 16.39 0.37 7.24
CA ILE A 69 15.74 0.73 5.97
C ILE A 69 15.82 -0.43 4.97
N VAL A 70 16.99 -1.05 4.81
CA VAL A 70 17.19 -2.17 3.88
C VAL A 70 16.34 -3.38 4.27
N SER A 71 16.29 -3.73 5.57
CA SER A 71 15.46 -4.83 6.05
C SER A 71 13.96 -4.55 5.89
N GLY A 72 13.53 -3.31 6.13
CA GLY A 72 12.16 -2.87 5.86
C GLY A 72 11.76 -3.01 4.39
N ILE A 73 12.61 -2.55 3.46
CA ILE A 73 12.37 -2.70 2.02
C ILE A 73 12.34 -4.17 1.60
N ALA A 74 13.24 -5.00 2.16
CA ALA A 74 13.25 -6.43 1.89
C ALA A 74 11.92 -7.10 2.30
N ALA A 75 11.38 -6.76 3.46
CA ALA A 75 10.08 -7.29 3.94
C ALA A 75 8.91 -6.95 3.00
N LEU A 76 8.92 -5.79 2.34
CA LEU A 76 7.90 -5.42 1.35
C LEU A 76 7.89 -6.35 0.12
N THR A 77 9.01 -7.05 -0.16
CA THR A 77 9.08 -8.00 -1.29
C THR A 77 8.20 -9.22 -1.03
N ASP A 78 8.25 -9.77 0.18
CA ASP A 78 7.41 -10.90 0.59
C ASP A 78 5.94 -10.50 0.62
N GLU A 79 5.64 -9.29 1.08
CA GLU A 79 4.30 -8.72 1.07
C GLU A 79 3.73 -8.59 -0.36
N LEU A 80 4.51 -8.04 -1.30
CA LEU A 80 4.11 -7.95 -2.71
C LEU A 80 3.88 -9.33 -3.36
N ALA A 81 4.65 -10.35 -2.97
CA ALA A 81 4.44 -11.72 -3.42
C ALA A 81 3.11 -12.27 -2.86
N TRP A 82 2.84 -12.04 -1.57
CA TRP A 82 1.60 -12.43 -0.92
C TRP A 82 0.37 -11.78 -1.58
N PHE A 83 0.43 -10.48 -1.91
CA PHE A 83 -0.66 -9.79 -2.60
C PHE A 83 -0.98 -10.41 -3.96
N LYS A 84 0.05 -10.73 -4.76
CA LYS A 84 -0.12 -11.36 -6.08
C LYS A 84 -0.76 -12.74 -5.98
N ASP A 85 -0.26 -13.59 -5.10
CA ASP A 85 -0.80 -14.94 -4.87
C ASP A 85 -2.25 -14.88 -4.35
N THR A 86 -2.51 -14.00 -3.38
CA THR A 86 -3.85 -13.83 -2.81
C THR A 86 -4.85 -13.28 -3.83
N ALA A 87 -4.43 -12.32 -4.66
CA ALA A 87 -5.26 -11.77 -5.73
C ALA A 87 -5.60 -12.84 -6.77
N GLN A 88 -4.61 -13.65 -7.18
CA GLN A 88 -4.82 -14.76 -8.11
C GLN A 88 -5.83 -15.78 -7.56
N LYS A 89 -5.68 -16.21 -6.31
CA LYS A 89 -6.61 -17.15 -5.63
C LYS A 89 -8.04 -16.61 -5.55
N ARG A 90 -8.19 -15.28 -5.52
CA ARG A 90 -9.49 -14.58 -5.42
C ARG A 90 -10.01 -14.10 -6.78
N GLY A 91 -9.35 -14.44 -7.89
CA GLY A 91 -9.74 -14.01 -9.23
C GLY A 91 -9.66 -12.49 -9.46
N CYS A 92 -8.81 -11.80 -8.69
CA CYS A 92 -8.56 -10.36 -8.82
C CYS A 92 -7.33 -10.10 -9.70
N ASP A 93 -7.38 -9.04 -10.50
CA ASP A 93 -6.25 -8.63 -11.33
C ASP A 93 -5.47 -7.48 -10.68
N VAL A 94 -4.20 -7.73 -10.39
CA VAL A 94 -3.23 -6.75 -9.87
C VAL A 94 -2.12 -6.43 -10.88
N THR A 95 -2.21 -6.96 -12.10
CA THR A 95 -1.23 -6.81 -13.18
C THR A 95 -1.62 -5.75 -14.21
N ILE A 96 -2.91 -5.40 -14.30
CA ILE A 96 -3.43 -4.62 -15.45
C ILE A 96 -3.13 -3.11 -15.45
N ILE A 97 -2.60 -2.49 -14.39
CA ILE A 97 -2.39 -1.03 -14.39
C ILE A 97 -0.90 -0.68 -14.48
N GLY A 98 -0.42 -0.57 -15.73
CA GLY A 98 0.93 -0.16 -16.10
C GLY A 98 1.14 0.22 -17.58
N GLU A 99 0.28 -0.23 -18.51
CA GLU A 99 0.46 0.03 -19.95
C GLU A 99 -0.69 0.81 -20.63
N GLY A 100 -1.77 1.14 -19.92
CA GLY A 100 -3.01 1.59 -20.56
C GLY A 100 -3.31 3.10 -20.60
N ARG A 101 -2.38 3.99 -20.24
CA ARG A 101 -2.68 5.44 -20.12
C ARG A 101 -1.76 6.39 -20.88
N ALA A 102 -0.80 5.86 -21.65
CA ALA A 102 0.13 6.68 -22.44
C ALA A 102 -0.24 6.81 -23.93
N GLN A 103 -1.31 6.16 -24.42
CA GLN A 103 -1.60 6.03 -25.86
C GLN A 103 -2.99 6.56 -26.30
N GLN A 104 -3.58 7.56 -25.61
CA GLN A 104 -4.84 8.17 -26.07
C GLN A 104 -4.85 9.69 -26.26
N ASP A 105 -3.72 10.39 -26.05
CA ASP A 105 -3.66 11.85 -26.24
C ASP A 105 -2.95 12.27 -27.56
N GLY A 106 -2.96 11.40 -28.58
CA GLY A 106 -2.16 11.57 -29.80
C GLY A 106 -2.90 11.65 -31.15
N GLU A 107 -4.21 11.40 -31.21
CA GLU A 107 -4.94 11.40 -32.50
C GLU A 107 -6.35 11.99 -32.37
N SER A 108 -6.42 13.31 -32.29
CA SER A 108 -7.59 14.06 -32.80
C SER A 108 -7.16 15.44 -33.26
N SER A 109 -6.48 15.46 -34.42
CA SER A 109 -6.34 16.63 -35.28
C SER A 109 -6.05 16.14 -36.69
N ARG A 110 -7.12 15.74 -37.38
CA ARG A 110 -7.28 15.84 -38.83
C ARG A 110 -8.73 16.13 -39.14
#